data_AF-A0A7T5URG5-F1
#
_entry.id   AF-A0A7T5URG5-F1
#
_cell.length_a   1.000
_cell.length_b   1.000
_cell.length_c   1.000
_cell.angle_alpha   90.00
_cell.angle_beta   90.00
_cell.angle_gamma   90.00
#
_symmetry.space_group_name_H-M   'P 1'
#
loop_
_entity.id
_entity.type
_entity.pdbx_description
1 polymer ?
#
loop_
_entity_poly.entity_id
_entity_poly.type
_entity_poly.pdbx_seq_one_letter_code
_entity_poly.pdbx_strand_id
1 'polypeptide(L)'
;MPEPLIVAVPREIMPCEGRVPIFPDTIPLLKKAVTERRIKFVVEEGLGRSLGIKYQYWRPEAMVARDKDILYRAADIVLKVKQPFPEEIEFYREGQGLICFPHVHANKETVGKLLAKGVKILPYEYYPTRHDPHILSTMSREAGHRIVDLLNEHQGRTWRNTHIFFGGARGVVCRHAIAAALEAGVPTSKIHAFDIVSGLFKDPESGATYETLSTEDSGALEKALKKCGILVLAAVTKGFGAPKFLKRSHLEFLPNDAFILQVSIDEGGNIDDEEFCQLTFGHKPIYTVVRGITGLLWSKPRRITVCNLPDIPGIIRPEESSRSLINASFPYLVEILQTWPDVPDKYLVKIF
;
A
#
# COMPACT_ATOMS: atom_id res chain seq x y z
N MET A 1 -40.92 -7.33 -0.46
CA MET A 1 -39.50 -7.77 -0.52
C MET A 1 -38.72 -6.84 0.39
N PRO A 2 -37.72 -7.33 1.15
CA PRO A 2 -36.87 -6.45 1.95
C PRO A 2 -36.20 -5.41 1.05
N GLU A 3 -35.95 -4.23 1.61
CA GLU A 3 -35.24 -3.18 0.88
C GLU A 3 -33.84 -3.66 0.47
N PRO A 4 -33.36 -3.27 -0.72
CA PRO A 4 -32.05 -3.68 -1.19
C PRO A 4 -30.96 -3.03 -0.34
N LEU A 5 -29.90 -3.79 -0.05
CA LEU A 5 -28.68 -3.25 0.54
C LEU A 5 -27.99 -2.30 -0.46
N ILE A 6 -27.66 -1.09 -0.03
CA ILE A 6 -27.02 -0.07 -0.87
C ILE A 6 -25.51 -0.01 -0.59
N VAL A 7 -24.72 -0.33 -1.61
CA VAL A 7 -23.26 -0.18 -1.59
C VAL A 7 -22.88 1.07 -2.37
N ALA A 8 -22.32 2.06 -1.68
CA ALA A 8 -21.85 3.29 -2.28
C ALA A 8 -20.34 3.25 -2.53
N VAL A 9 -19.90 3.71 -3.70
CA VAL A 9 -18.49 3.73 -4.11
C VAL A 9 -18.09 5.17 -4.48
N PRO A 10 -17.55 5.94 -3.51
CA PRO A 10 -17.06 7.28 -3.78
C PRO A 10 -15.77 7.24 -4.60
N ARG A 11 -15.41 8.38 -5.20
CA ARG A 11 -14.05 8.55 -5.73
C ARG A 11 -13.04 8.62 -4.60
N GLU A 12 -11.85 8.11 -4.87
CA GLU A 12 -10.72 8.32 -3.97
C GLU A 12 -10.26 9.79 -4.03
N ILE A 13 -9.94 10.32 -2.85
CA ILE A 13 -9.47 11.69 -2.69
C ILE A 13 -7.97 11.76 -2.40
N MET A 14 -7.35 10.61 -2.10
CA MET A 14 -5.90 10.55 -1.95
C MET A 14 -5.24 10.94 -3.28
N PRO A 15 -4.29 11.89 -3.27
CA PRO A 15 -3.59 12.28 -4.49
C PRO A 15 -2.95 11.07 -5.17
N CYS A 16 -3.10 10.97 -6.49
CA CYS A 16 -2.55 9.91 -7.34
C CYS A 16 -3.05 8.48 -7.07
N GLU A 17 -4.06 8.29 -6.20
CA GLU A 17 -4.75 7.01 -6.10
C GLU A 17 -5.61 6.79 -7.37
N GLY A 18 -5.15 5.86 -8.21
CA GLY A 18 -5.81 5.54 -9.47
C GLY A 18 -6.79 4.38 -9.38
N ARG A 19 -6.81 3.62 -8.28
CA ARG A 19 -7.58 2.38 -8.15
C ARG A 19 -9.07 2.62 -7.97
N VAL A 20 -9.82 1.56 -8.20
CA VAL A 20 -11.24 1.44 -7.84
C VAL A 20 -11.44 0.16 -7.03
N PRO A 21 -12.30 0.16 -5.99
CA PRO A 21 -12.52 -1.02 -5.16
C PRO A 21 -13.45 -2.04 -5.82
N ILE A 22 -14.06 -1.68 -6.95
CA ILE A 22 -14.88 -2.55 -7.79
C ILE A 22 -14.86 -2.01 -9.23
N PHE A 23 -14.98 -2.89 -10.23
CA PHE A 23 -15.21 -2.49 -11.62
C PHE A 23 -16.66 -2.78 -12.05
N PRO A 24 -17.17 -2.12 -13.11
CA PRO A 24 -18.52 -2.34 -13.59
C PRO A 24 -18.83 -3.81 -13.93
N ASP A 25 -17.87 -4.51 -14.53
CA ASP A 25 -17.98 -5.93 -14.91
C ASP A 25 -18.02 -6.90 -13.71
N THR A 26 -17.57 -6.46 -12.54
CA THR A 26 -17.52 -7.27 -11.32
C THR A 26 -18.84 -7.17 -10.53
N ILE A 27 -19.55 -6.05 -10.65
CA ILE A 27 -20.85 -5.84 -9.98
C ILE A 27 -21.85 -6.98 -10.23
N PRO A 28 -22.11 -7.43 -11.48
CA PRO A 28 -23.08 -8.51 -11.71
C PRO A 28 -22.63 -9.84 -11.12
N LEU A 29 -21.31 -10.11 -11.09
CA LEU A 29 -20.75 -11.30 -10.45
C LEU A 29 -21.00 -11.27 -8.94
N LEU A 30 -20.75 -10.13 -8.30
CA LEU A 30 -20.97 -9.94 -6.87
C LEU A 30 -22.45 -10.03 -6.50
N LYS A 31 -23.33 -9.40 -7.28
CA LYS A 31 -24.80 -9.52 -7.13
C LYS A 31 -25.28 -10.97 -7.24
N LYS A 32 -24.69 -11.77 -8.14
CA LYS A 32 -25.03 -13.19 -8.31
C LYS A 32 -24.53 -14.05 -7.15
N ALA A 33 -23.35 -13.74 -6.61
CA ALA A 33 -22.75 -14.48 -5.51
C ALA A 33 -23.47 -14.23 -4.17
N VAL A 34 -24.06 -13.05 -3.98
CA VAL A 34 -24.84 -12.73 -2.78
C VAL A 34 -26.30 -13.18 -2.96
N THR A 35 -26.62 -14.34 -2.41
CA THR A 35 -27.94 -15.00 -2.57
C THR A 35 -28.98 -14.55 -1.55
N GLU A 36 -28.54 -14.15 -0.35
CA GLU A 36 -29.43 -13.90 0.79
C GLU A 36 -30.19 -12.57 0.70
N ARG A 37 -29.76 -11.65 -0.20
CA ARG A 37 -30.39 -10.34 -0.34
C ARG A 37 -30.13 -9.67 -1.68
N ARG A 38 -30.94 -8.66 -1.98
CA ARG A 38 -30.74 -7.78 -3.14
C ARG A 38 -29.72 -6.69 -2.81
N ILE A 39 -28.82 -6.42 -3.75
CA ILE A 39 -27.84 -5.34 -3.64
C ILE A 39 -28.03 -4.34 -4.77
N LYS A 40 -27.91 -3.05 -4.44
CA LYS A 40 -27.79 -1.96 -5.41
C LYS A 40 -26.47 -1.23 -5.20
N PHE A 41 -25.85 -0.83 -6.31
CA PHE A 41 -24.65 -0.01 -6.29
C PHE A 41 -24.99 1.44 -6.61
N VAL A 42 -24.34 2.35 -5.90
CA VAL A 42 -24.32 3.78 -6.19
C VAL A 42 -22.86 4.20 -6.33
N VAL A 43 -22.48 4.79 -7.44
CA VAL A 43 -21.09 5.19 -7.72
C VAL A 43 -21.00 6.69 -7.92
N GLU A 44 -19.90 7.30 -7.51
CA GLU A 44 -19.69 8.73 -7.76
C GLU A 44 -19.39 8.98 -9.25
N GLU A 45 -19.92 10.08 -9.79
CA GLU A 45 -19.63 10.50 -11.16
C GLU A 45 -18.11 10.70 -11.35
N GLY A 46 -17.54 9.97 -12.33
CA GLY A 46 -16.11 10.00 -12.61
C GLY A 46 -15.27 8.97 -11.86
N LEU A 47 -15.89 8.04 -11.11
CA LEU A 47 -15.20 6.87 -10.57
C LEU A 47 -14.47 6.09 -11.68
N GLY A 48 -13.17 5.86 -11.48
CA GLY A 48 -12.30 5.15 -12.44
C GLY A 48 -11.96 5.95 -13.71
N ARG A 49 -12.14 7.28 -13.71
CA ARG A 49 -11.79 8.13 -14.87
C ARG A 49 -10.30 8.04 -15.25
N SER A 50 -9.42 7.96 -14.26
CA SER A 50 -7.97 7.73 -14.43
C SER A 50 -7.65 6.43 -15.18
N LEU A 51 -8.54 5.43 -15.05
CA LEU A 51 -8.46 4.12 -15.71
C LEU A 51 -9.22 4.09 -17.05
N GLY A 52 -9.69 5.24 -17.54
CA GLY A 52 -10.48 5.30 -18.77
C GLY A 52 -11.91 4.74 -18.65
N ILE A 53 -12.39 4.44 -17.43
CA ILE A 53 -13.76 3.94 -17.23
C ILE A 53 -14.75 5.08 -17.45
N LYS A 54 -15.54 4.93 -18.51
CA LYS A 54 -16.57 5.91 -18.89
C LYS A 54 -17.88 5.65 -18.13
N TYR A 55 -18.64 6.72 -17.93
CA TYR A 55 -19.98 6.71 -17.34
C TYR A 55 -20.90 5.59 -17.87
N GLN A 56 -20.86 5.36 -19.18
CA GLN A 56 -21.69 4.35 -19.87
C GLN A 56 -21.45 2.92 -19.38
N TYR A 57 -20.28 2.63 -18.82
CA TYR A 57 -19.98 1.29 -18.29
C TYR A 57 -20.59 1.08 -16.90
N TRP A 58 -20.72 2.14 -16.09
CA TRP A 58 -21.34 2.06 -14.76
C TRP A 58 -22.87 1.97 -14.82
N ARG A 59 -23.48 2.72 -15.75
CA ARG A 59 -24.93 2.92 -15.84
C ARG A 59 -25.80 1.65 -15.81
N PRO A 60 -25.42 0.54 -16.48
CA PRO A 60 -26.21 -0.69 -16.45
C PRO A 60 -26.23 -1.37 -15.07
N GLU A 61 -25.19 -1.15 -14.27
CA GLU A 61 -24.94 -1.93 -13.06
C GLU A 61 -25.08 -1.13 -11.76
N ALA A 62 -24.98 0.19 -11.84
CA ALA A 62 -25.02 1.10 -10.70
C ALA A 62 -25.74 2.42 -11.03
N MET A 63 -26.36 3.02 -10.02
CA MET A 63 -26.78 4.42 -10.09
C MET A 63 -25.54 5.31 -10.01
N VAL A 64 -25.43 6.31 -10.88
CA VAL A 64 -24.32 7.26 -10.84
C VAL A 64 -24.78 8.55 -10.17
N ALA A 65 -24.20 8.87 -9.02
CA ALA A 65 -24.49 10.07 -8.24
C ALA A 65 -23.51 11.19 -8.57
N ARG A 66 -24.03 12.40 -8.81
CA ARG A 66 -23.22 13.62 -9.01
C ARG A 66 -22.86 14.33 -7.71
N ASP A 67 -23.66 14.08 -6.68
CA ASP A 67 -23.57 14.72 -5.37
C ASP A 67 -23.04 13.69 -4.37
N LYS A 68 -21.95 14.06 -3.70
CA LYS A 68 -21.25 13.20 -2.74
C LYS A 68 -22.11 12.97 -1.49
N ASP A 69 -22.82 13.99 -1.02
CA ASP A 69 -23.72 13.84 0.12
C ASP A 69 -24.88 12.88 -0.17
N ILE A 70 -25.45 12.94 -1.37
CA ILE A 70 -26.49 11.99 -1.80
C ILE A 70 -25.94 10.56 -1.82
N LEU A 71 -24.73 10.37 -2.36
CA LEU A 71 -24.09 9.07 -2.43
C LEU A 71 -23.89 8.47 -1.04
N TYR A 72 -23.33 9.23 -0.10
CA TYR A 72 -23.09 8.72 1.25
C TYR A 72 -24.39 8.54 2.02
N ARG A 73 -25.34 9.48 1.97
CA ARG A 73 -26.62 9.34 2.70
C ARG A 73 -27.40 8.08 2.31
N ALA A 74 -27.38 7.72 1.03
CA ALA A 74 -28.05 6.53 0.53
C ALA A 74 -27.35 5.22 0.91
N ALA A 75 -26.07 5.25 1.31
CA ALA A 75 -25.28 4.04 1.51
C ALA A 75 -25.64 3.31 2.81
N ASP A 76 -25.75 1.99 2.77
CA ASP A 76 -25.62 1.14 3.95
C ASP A 76 -24.14 0.81 4.20
N ILE A 77 -23.40 0.57 3.12
CA ILE A 77 -21.96 0.31 3.13
C ILE A 77 -21.28 1.24 2.13
N VAL A 78 -20.25 1.94 2.59
CA VAL A 78 -19.30 2.67 1.75
C VAL A 78 -18.11 1.76 1.46
N LEU A 79 -17.82 1.57 0.17
CA LEU A 79 -16.73 0.72 -0.32
C LEU A 79 -15.65 1.62 -0.93
N LYS A 80 -14.47 1.62 -0.31
CA LYS A 80 -13.29 2.41 -0.69
C LYS A 80 -12.06 1.50 -0.78
N VAL A 81 -11.02 2.02 -1.42
CA VAL A 81 -9.67 1.47 -1.36
C VAL A 81 -8.95 2.03 -0.14
N LYS A 82 -8.77 3.36 -0.08
CA LYS A 82 -7.92 4.01 0.93
C LYS A 82 -8.68 4.38 2.20
N GLN A 83 -7.90 4.66 3.25
CA GLN A 83 -8.40 5.09 4.54
C GLN A 83 -9.34 6.30 4.41
N PRO A 84 -10.28 6.47 5.34
CA PRO A 84 -11.03 7.71 5.41
C PRO A 84 -10.09 8.86 5.78
N PHE A 85 -10.32 10.03 5.18
CA PHE A 85 -9.64 11.28 5.55
C PHE A 85 -10.54 12.18 6.41
N PRO A 86 -9.96 13.14 7.14
CA PRO A 86 -10.73 14.05 8.00
C PRO A 86 -11.89 14.74 7.30
N GLU A 87 -11.71 15.17 6.03
CA GLU A 87 -12.76 15.85 5.28
C GLU A 87 -13.92 14.93 4.86
N GLU A 88 -13.77 13.60 5.01
CA GLU A 88 -14.82 12.65 4.67
C GLU A 88 -15.75 12.32 5.85
N ILE A 89 -15.35 12.63 7.09
CA ILE A 89 -16.05 12.22 8.32
C ILE A 89 -17.52 12.68 8.33
N GLU A 90 -17.76 13.90 7.86
CA GLU A 90 -19.09 14.51 7.91
C GLU A 90 -20.10 13.79 7.00
N PHE A 91 -19.65 13.19 5.89
CA PHE A 91 -20.54 12.47 4.97
C PHE A 91 -21.09 11.17 5.55
N TYR A 92 -20.37 10.53 6.49
CA TYR A 92 -20.83 9.28 7.09
C TYR A 92 -22.03 9.52 8.03
N ARG A 93 -22.86 8.49 8.21
CA ARG A 93 -23.95 8.47 9.20
C ARG A 93 -23.82 7.27 10.12
N GLU A 94 -24.47 7.35 11.27
CA GLU A 94 -24.57 6.25 12.21
C GLU A 94 -25.15 4.99 11.53
N GLY A 95 -24.59 3.83 11.90
CA GLY A 95 -25.02 2.53 11.42
C GLY A 95 -24.49 2.16 10.03
N GLN A 96 -23.66 2.98 9.38
CA GLN A 96 -23.02 2.64 8.11
C GLN A 96 -21.83 1.69 8.28
N GLY A 97 -21.57 0.90 7.24
CA GLY A 97 -20.33 0.16 7.06
C GLY A 97 -19.31 0.96 6.26
N LEU A 98 -18.04 0.83 6.58
CA LEU A 98 -16.92 1.33 5.77
C LEU A 98 -15.93 0.20 5.50
N ILE A 99 -15.83 -0.24 4.25
CA ILE A 99 -14.83 -1.20 3.80
C ILE A 99 -13.67 -0.43 3.15
N CYS A 100 -12.46 -0.54 3.69
CA CYS A 100 -11.25 0.12 3.17
C CYS A 100 -9.96 -0.47 3.81
N PHE A 101 -8.81 0.10 3.45
CA PHE A 101 -7.56 0.01 4.22
C PHE A 101 -7.47 1.16 5.25
N PRO A 102 -8.00 1.08 6.49
CA PRO A 102 -8.03 2.18 7.44
C PRO A 102 -6.67 2.64 7.97
N HIS A 103 -5.61 1.82 7.90
CA HIS A 103 -4.30 2.14 8.51
C HIS A 103 -4.41 2.62 9.96
N VAL A 104 -5.11 1.84 10.80
CA VAL A 104 -5.58 2.27 12.14
C VAL A 104 -4.47 2.89 13.00
N HIS A 105 -3.23 2.38 12.93
CA HIS A 105 -2.11 2.89 13.72
C HIS A 105 -1.70 4.31 13.31
N ALA A 106 -1.68 4.60 12.01
CA ALA A 106 -1.33 5.91 11.46
C ALA A 106 -2.53 6.88 11.40
N ASN A 107 -3.77 6.37 11.47
CA ASN A 107 -5.00 7.16 11.29
C ASN A 107 -5.96 7.10 12.50
N LYS A 108 -5.42 6.96 13.72
CA LYS A 108 -6.20 6.75 14.96
C LYS A 108 -7.29 7.80 15.17
N GLU A 109 -6.99 9.07 14.90
CA GLU A 109 -7.93 10.17 15.15
C GLU A 109 -9.16 10.08 14.24
N THR A 110 -8.96 9.94 12.92
CA THR A 110 -10.05 9.83 11.94
C THR A 110 -10.87 8.57 12.17
N VAL A 111 -10.20 7.42 12.39
CA VAL A 111 -10.86 6.15 12.70
C VAL A 111 -11.69 6.28 13.98
N GLY A 112 -11.14 6.91 15.02
CA GLY A 112 -11.83 7.11 16.30
C GLY A 112 -13.08 7.98 16.18
N LYS A 113 -13.01 9.07 15.40
CA LYS A 113 -14.17 9.91 15.11
C LYS A 113 -15.28 9.15 14.38
N LEU A 114 -14.93 8.29 13.41
CA LEU A 114 -15.92 7.46 12.71
C LEU A 114 -16.55 6.39 13.60
N LEU A 115 -15.75 5.72 14.44
CA LEU A 115 -16.27 4.75 15.40
C LEU A 115 -17.20 5.43 16.42
N ALA A 116 -16.84 6.61 16.92
CA ALA A 116 -17.68 7.41 17.82
C ALA A 116 -19.00 7.85 17.16
N LYS A 117 -19.01 8.04 15.84
CA LYS A 117 -20.21 8.31 15.03
C LYS A 117 -21.06 7.05 14.76
N GLY A 118 -20.65 5.88 15.26
CA GLY A 118 -21.35 4.61 15.07
C GLY A 118 -21.15 3.97 13.69
N VAL A 119 -20.08 4.32 12.97
CA VAL A 119 -19.68 3.66 11.73
C VAL A 119 -18.96 2.35 12.03
N LYS A 120 -19.36 1.26 11.38
CA LYS A 120 -18.70 -0.05 11.46
C LYS A 120 -17.58 -0.13 10.41
N ILE A 121 -16.32 -0.05 10.85
CA ILE A 121 -15.17 -0.13 9.94
C ILE A 121 -14.75 -1.59 9.76
N LEU A 122 -14.67 -2.00 8.50
CA LEU A 122 -14.50 -3.35 7.99
C LEU A 122 -13.19 -3.42 7.18
N PRO A 123 -12.04 -3.62 7.83
CA PRO A 123 -10.71 -3.44 7.24
C PRO A 123 -10.35 -4.57 6.28
N TYR A 124 -9.72 -4.22 5.16
CA TYR A 124 -9.10 -5.22 4.28
C TYR A 124 -7.92 -5.94 4.96
N GLU A 125 -7.19 -5.26 5.86
CA GLU A 125 -5.93 -5.73 6.45
C GLU A 125 -6.10 -6.94 7.35
N TYR A 126 -7.25 -7.08 8.01
CA TYR A 126 -7.44 -8.06 9.08
C TYR A 126 -8.33 -9.24 8.71
N TYR A 127 -8.81 -9.30 7.46
CA TYR A 127 -9.63 -10.41 7.01
C TYR A 127 -8.77 -11.62 6.61
N PRO A 128 -8.91 -12.78 7.28
CA PRO A 128 -8.26 -14.01 6.88
C PRO A 128 -9.00 -14.67 5.73
N THR A 129 -8.34 -14.92 4.59
CA THR A 129 -8.92 -15.75 3.53
C THR A 129 -8.53 -17.22 3.73
N ARG A 130 -9.28 -18.16 3.13
CA ARG A 130 -9.02 -19.61 3.25
C ARG A 130 -7.69 -20.06 2.61
N HIS A 131 -7.08 -19.26 1.74
CA HIS A 131 -5.91 -19.64 0.93
C HIS A 131 -4.73 -18.65 1.00
N ASP A 132 -4.96 -17.42 1.42
CA ASP A 132 -3.94 -16.38 1.64
C ASP A 132 -4.25 -15.67 2.96
N PRO A 133 -3.31 -15.56 3.91
CA PRO A 133 -3.64 -15.07 5.23
C PRO A 133 -4.30 -13.69 5.24
N HIS A 134 -4.08 -12.77 4.28
CA HIS A 134 -4.70 -11.43 4.29
C HIS A 134 -4.82 -10.79 2.89
N ILE A 135 -5.88 -10.01 2.62
CA ILE A 135 -6.02 -9.17 1.40
C ILE A 135 -4.82 -8.22 1.25
N LEU A 136 -4.29 -7.73 2.38
CA LEU A 136 -3.07 -6.92 2.44
C LEU A 136 -1.83 -7.64 1.90
N SER A 137 -1.73 -8.97 2.07
CA SER A 137 -0.63 -9.76 1.52
C SER A 137 -0.62 -9.63 0.00
N THR A 138 -1.78 -9.77 -0.66
CA THR A 138 -1.90 -9.58 -2.11
C THR A 138 -1.40 -8.20 -2.55
N MET A 139 -1.77 -7.13 -1.84
CA MET A 139 -1.28 -5.78 -2.15
C MET A 139 0.23 -5.62 -1.92
N SER A 140 0.76 -6.29 -0.89
CA SER A 140 2.20 -6.31 -0.62
C SER A 140 2.99 -7.04 -1.70
N ARG A 141 2.44 -8.13 -2.27
CA ARG A 141 3.05 -8.84 -3.40
C ARG A 141 3.13 -7.95 -4.63
N GLU A 142 2.00 -7.31 -4.99
CA GLU A 142 1.95 -6.33 -6.09
C GLU A 142 2.99 -5.23 -5.86
N ALA A 143 3.02 -4.62 -4.68
CA ALA A 143 4.00 -3.57 -4.35
C ALA A 143 5.43 -4.04 -4.58
N GLY A 144 5.77 -5.25 -4.13
CA GLY A 144 7.08 -5.87 -4.34
C GLY A 144 7.45 -5.98 -5.82
N HIS A 145 6.56 -6.53 -6.65
CA HIS A 145 6.80 -6.64 -8.10
C HIS A 145 6.90 -5.26 -8.77
N ARG A 146 6.07 -4.28 -8.37
CA ARG A 146 6.08 -2.93 -8.96
C ARG A 146 7.31 -2.10 -8.60
N ILE A 147 8.12 -2.51 -7.62
CA ILE A 147 9.42 -1.88 -7.39
C ILE A 147 10.29 -1.98 -8.65
N VAL A 148 10.26 -3.10 -9.36
CA VAL A 148 11.02 -3.25 -10.62
C VAL A 148 10.51 -2.31 -11.71
N ASP A 149 9.18 -2.14 -11.82
CA ASP A 149 8.58 -1.18 -12.76
C ASP A 149 9.04 0.25 -12.45
N LEU A 150 9.02 0.64 -11.17
CA LEU A 150 9.48 1.94 -10.70
C LEU A 150 10.97 2.15 -10.99
N LEU A 151 11.81 1.14 -10.74
CA LEU A 151 13.24 1.20 -11.04
C LEU A 151 13.51 1.27 -12.55
N ASN A 152 12.72 0.57 -13.37
CA ASN A 152 12.83 0.67 -14.83
C ASN A 152 12.49 2.09 -15.32
N GLU A 153 11.47 2.71 -14.75
CA GLU A 153 11.07 4.08 -15.10
C GLU A 153 12.14 5.11 -14.69
N HIS A 154 12.72 4.98 -13.50
CA HIS A 154 13.64 5.98 -12.94
C HIS A 154 15.11 5.79 -13.32
N GLN A 155 15.53 4.54 -13.53
CA GLN A 155 16.93 4.17 -13.75
C GLN A 155 17.14 3.44 -15.09
N GLY A 156 16.08 3.23 -15.89
CA GLY A 156 16.18 2.44 -17.11
C GLY A 156 16.62 1.00 -16.81
N ARG A 157 17.66 0.51 -17.48
CA ARG A 157 18.21 -0.84 -17.22
C ARG A 157 19.45 -0.83 -16.32
N THR A 158 19.95 0.35 -15.90
CA THR A 158 21.21 0.44 -15.15
C THR A 158 21.10 -0.11 -13.73
N TRP A 159 19.90 -0.03 -13.13
CA TRP A 159 19.64 -0.59 -11.80
C TRP A 159 19.96 -2.09 -11.72
N ARG A 160 19.83 -2.84 -12.83
CA ARG A 160 20.14 -4.28 -12.87
C ARG A 160 21.60 -4.59 -12.57
N ASN A 161 22.47 -3.60 -12.79
CA ASN A 161 23.89 -3.67 -12.50
C ASN A 161 24.29 -2.94 -11.21
N THR A 162 23.33 -2.46 -10.44
CA THR A 162 23.56 -1.72 -9.20
C THR A 162 23.43 -2.64 -7.99
N HIS A 163 24.18 -2.38 -6.93
CA HIS A 163 23.97 -3.07 -5.66
C HIS A 163 22.70 -2.55 -4.98
N ILE A 164 21.78 -3.45 -4.66
CA ILE A 164 20.48 -3.17 -4.09
C ILE A 164 20.44 -3.68 -2.65
N PHE A 165 20.11 -2.80 -1.73
CA PHE A 165 19.86 -3.13 -0.33
C PHE A 165 18.36 -3.29 -0.12
N PHE A 166 17.94 -4.38 0.51
CA PHE A 166 16.55 -4.64 0.88
C PHE A 166 16.44 -4.73 2.40
N GLY A 167 15.82 -3.74 3.03
CA GLY A 167 15.54 -3.71 4.46
C GLY A 167 14.16 -4.24 4.78
N GLY A 168 14.08 -5.24 5.68
CA GLY A 168 12.87 -6.03 5.90
C GLY A 168 12.76 -7.17 4.88
N ALA A 169 13.89 -7.78 4.53
CA ALA A 169 14.01 -8.71 3.41
C ALA A 169 13.05 -9.91 3.47
N ARG A 170 12.70 -10.40 4.66
CA ARG A 170 11.77 -11.51 4.87
C ARG A 170 10.30 -11.05 4.85
N GLY A 171 10.03 -9.74 4.77
CA GLY A 171 8.69 -9.18 4.58
C GLY A 171 8.14 -9.45 3.17
N VAL A 172 6.81 -9.51 3.01
CA VAL A 172 6.16 -9.87 1.73
C VAL A 172 6.64 -8.99 0.57
N VAL A 173 6.71 -7.67 0.78
CA VAL A 173 7.16 -6.70 -0.24
C VAL A 173 8.58 -7.01 -0.71
N CYS A 174 9.55 -7.10 0.20
CA CYS A 174 10.94 -7.35 -0.18
C CYS A 174 11.15 -8.75 -0.77
N ARG A 175 10.45 -9.78 -0.29
CA ARG A 175 10.53 -11.14 -0.88
C ARG A 175 10.18 -11.13 -2.36
N HIS A 176 9.09 -10.46 -2.72
CA HIS A 176 8.64 -10.35 -4.11
C HIS A 176 9.50 -9.39 -4.92
N ALA A 177 10.00 -8.30 -4.32
CA ALA A 177 10.93 -7.39 -4.98
C ALA A 177 12.29 -8.05 -5.30
N ILE A 178 12.80 -8.88 -4.39
CA ILE A 178 14.03 -9.67 -4.58
C ILE A 178 13.79 -10.71 -5.68
N ALA A 179 12.68 -11.45 -5.65
CA ALA A 179 12.34 -12.41 -6.69
C ALA A 179 12.24 -11.73 -8.07
N ALA A 180 11.51 -10.62 -8.17
CA ALA A 180 11.40 -9.85 -9.41
C ALA A 180 12.76 -9.28 -9.89
N ALA A 181 13.63 -8.86 -8.98
CA ALA A 181 14.98 -8.42 -9.32
C ALA A 181 15.83 -9.58 -9.90
N LEU A 182 15.75 -10.76 -9.30
CA LEU A 182 16.43 -11.96 -9.79
C LEU A 182 15.92 -12.37 -11.18
N GLU A 183 14.60 -12.39 -11.38
CA GLU A 183 13.96 -12.65 -12.67
C GLU A 183 14.37 -11.62 -13.74
N ALA A 184 14.54 -10.36 -13.34
CA ALA A 184 15.03 -9.30 -14.22
C ALA A 184 16.53 -9.40 -14.55
N GLY A 185 17.25 -10.36 -13.97
CA GLY A 185 18.65 -10.65 -14.22
C GLY A 185 19.63 -9.94 -13.28
N VAL A 186 19.19 -9.47 -12.11
CA VAL A 186 20.11 -8.95 -11.08
C VAL A 186 20.91 -10.12 -10.50
N PRO A 187 22.25 -10.07 -10.52
CA PRO A 187 23.07 -11.08 -9.87
C PRO A 187 22.83 -11.12 -8.35
N THR A 188 22.77 -12.31 -7.76
CA THR A 188 22.64 -12.49 -6.30
C THR A 188 23.72 -11.74 -5.52
N SER A 189 24.94 -11.62 -6.05
CA SER A 189 26.04 -10.85 -5.46
C SER A 189 25.80 -9.32 -5.38
N LYS A 190 24.75 -8.83 -6.05
CA LYS A 190 24.30 -7.43 -5.98
C LYS A 190 23.10 -7.23 -5.07
N ILE A 191 22.54 -8.29 -4.49
CA ILE A 191 21.41 -8.23 -3.56
C ILE A 191 21.94 -8.33 -2.14
N HIS A 192 21.69 -7.29 -1.35
CA HIS A 192 22.05 -7.21 0.07
C HIS A 192 20.77 -7.21 0.89
N ALA A 193 20.41 -8.36 1.45
CA ALA A 193 19.15 -8.53 2.16
C ALA A 193 19.36 -8.42 3.68
N PHE A 194 18.64 -7.50 4.31
CA PHE A 194 18.74 -7.23 5.75
C PHE A 194 17.38 -7.42 6.43
N ASP A 195 17.40 -8.07 7.59
CA ASP A 195 16.23 -8.32 8.43
C ASP A 195 16.64 -8.34 9.91
N ILE A 196 15.73 -8.71 10.82
CA ILE A 196 16.04 -8.88 12.25
C ILE A 196 16.90 -10.13 12.48
N VAL A 197 16.74 -11.15 11.62
CA VAL A 197 17.38 -12.46 11.76
C VAL A 197 18.30 -12.72 10.58
N SER A 198 19.56 -13.06 10.87
CA SER A 198 20.53 -13.49 9.87
C SER A 198 20.30 -14.95 9.40
N GLY A 199 20.84 -15.29 8.24
CA GLY A 199 20.92 -16.68 7.74
C GLY A 199 20.28 -16.88 6.37
N LEU A 200 20.42 -18.10 5.85
CA LEU A 200 19.83 -18.51 4.58
C LEU A 200 18.30 -18.46 4.66
N PHE A 201 17.68 -17.71 3.76
CA PHE A 201 16.24 -17.63 3.63
C PHE A 201 15.81 -18.17 2.26
N LYS A 202 14.83 -19.07 2.27
CA LYS A 202 14.17 -19.57 1.07
C LYS A 202 12.72 -19.12 1.13
N ASP A 203 12.34 -18.24 0.22
CA ASP A 203 10.96 -17.76 0.14
C ASP A 203 10.03 -18.90 -0.29
N PRO A 204 8.99 -19.23 0.49
CA PRO A 204 8.09 -20.34 0.17
C PRO A 204 7.20 -20.06 -1.04
N GLU A 205 7.00 -18.79 -1.43
CA GLU A 205 6.08 -18.42 -2.51
C GLU A 205 6.80 -18.36 -3.86
N SER A 206 7.89 -17.58 -3.97
CA SER A 206 8.67 -17.44 -5.20
C SER A 206 9.74 -18.52 -5.38
N GLY A 207 10.12 -19.24 -4.32
CA GLY A 207 11.26 -20.16 -4.33
C GLY A 207 12.63 -19.48 -4.32
N ALA A 208 12.68 -18.14 -4.34
CA ALA A 208 13.93 -17.38 -4.28
C ALA A 208 14.72 -17.72 -3.02
N THR A 209 16.03 -17.88 -3.16
CA THR A 209 16.93 -18.22 -2.05
C THR A 209 18.04 -17.17 -1.94
N TYR A 210 18.20 -16.58 -0.77
CA TYR A 210 19.20 -15.55 -0.50
C TYR A 210 19.60 -15.52 0.98
N GLU A 211 20.77 -14.99 1.29
CA GLU A 211 21.23 -14.80 2.65
C GLU A 211 20.70 -13.48 3.22
N THR A 212 20.23 -13.51 4.46
CA THR A 212 19.84 -12.32 5.22
C THR A 212 20.90 -12.00 6.27
N LEU A 213 21.17 -10.72 6.49
CA LEU A 213 22.02 -10.21 7.56
C LEU A 213 21.18 -9.40 8.55
N SER A 214 21.62 -9.36 9.81
CA SER A 214 20.92 -8.61 10.85
C SER A 214 21.07 -7.10 10.64
N THR A 215 19.97 -6.37 10.79
CA THR A 215 19.94 -4.90 10.88
C THR A 215 20.64 -4.36 12.13
N GLU A 216 20.89 -5.21 13.13
CA GLU A 216 21.67 -4.87 14.34
C GLU A 216 23.18 -5.01 14.14
N ASP A 217 23.63 -5.73 13.10
CA ASP A 217 25.05 -5.83 12.74
C ASP A 217 25.48 -4.55 12.01
N SER A 218 25.92 -3.58 12.80
CA SER A 218 26.37 -2.27 12.29
C SER A 218 27.53 -2.41 11.30
N GLY A 219 28.45 -3.34 11.51
CA GLY A 219 29.61 -3.54 10.62
C GLY A 219 29.20 -4.06 9.24
N ALA A 220 28.30 -5.06 9.21
CA ALA A 220 27.72 -5.56 7.98
C ALA A 220 26.88 -4.50 7.25
N LEU A 221 26.07 -3.76 8.00
CA LEU A 221 25.21 -2.69 7.49
C LEU A 221 26.05 -1.61 6.81
N GLU A 222 27.07 -1.07 7.47
CA GLU A 222 27.97 -0.07 6.89
C GLU A 222 28.67 -0.56 5.63
N LYS A 223 29.15 -1.81 5.64
CA LYS A 223 29.84 -2.42 4.50
C LYS A 223 28.93 -2.56 3.28
N ALA A 224 27.65 -2.91 3.49
CA ALA A 224 26.65 -3.00 2.44
C ALA A 224 26.31 -1.60 1.89
N LEU A 225 26.06 -0.63 2.78
CA LEU A 225 25.69 0.74 2.41
C LEU A 225 26.77 1.44 1.57
N LYS A 226 28.06 1.20 1.84
CA LYS A 226 29.19 1.75 1.05
C LYS A 226 29.15 1.43 -0.45
N LYS A 227 28.51 0.33 -0.84
CA LYS A 227 28.41 -0.11 -2.24
C LYS A 227 27.01 0.09 -2.81
N CYS A 228 26.05 0.42 -1.97
CA CYS A 228 24.63 0.37 -2.30
C CYS A 228 24.20 1.58 -3.11
N GLY A 229 23.82 1.37 -4.37
CA GLY A 229 23.26 2.44 -5.19
C GLY A 229 21.74 2.55 -5.06
N ILE A 230 21.05 1.50 -4.61
CA ILE A 230 19.59 1.48 -4.45
C ILE A 230 19.20 0.87 -3.12
N LEU A 231 18.47 1.60 -2.28
CA LEU A 231 17.95 1.14 -1.00
C LEU A 231 16.45 0.99 -1.11
N VAL A 232 15.95 -0.22 -0.91
CA VAL A 232 14.51 -0.52 -0.80
C VAL A 232 14.21 -0.81 0.66
N LEU A 233 13.42 0.05 1.29
CA LEU A 233 13.10 0.00 2.72
C LEU A 233 11.61 -0.29 2.89
N ALA A 234 11.28 -1.49 3.39
CA ALA A 234 9.90 -1.96 3.51
C ALA A 234 9.63 -2.71 4.83
N ALA A 235 10.46 -2.51 5.85
CA ALA A 235 10.27 -3.17 7.13
C ALA A 235 9.09 -2.53 7.88
N VAL A 236 8.16 -3.36 8.34
CA VAL A 236 7.03 -2.97 9.17
C VAL A 236 6.85 -4.04 10.26
N THR A 237 6.73 -3.60 11.50
CA THR A 237 6.43 -4.47 12.64
C THR A 237 4.93 -4.42 12.91
N LYS A 238 4.29 -5.59 12.87
CA LYS A 238 2.85 -5.71 13.12
C LYS A 238 2.49 -5.09 14.48
N GLY A 239 1.63 -4.06 14.45
CA GLY A 239 1.18 -3.35 15.65
C GLY A 239 2.05 -2.18 16.12
N PHE A 240 3.24 -1.98 15.52
CA PHE A 240 4.21 -0.97 15.97
C PHE A 240 4.69 -0.02 14.85
N GLY A 241 4.28 -0.25 13.59
CA GLY A 241 4.68 0.59 12.44
C GLY A 241 6.07 0.25 11.90
N ALA A 242 6.68 1.16 11.16
CA ALA A 242 8.00 0.98 10.56
C ALA A 242 9.13 1.17 11.61
N PRO A 243 9.99 0.16 11.85
CA PRO A 243 11.12 0.31 12.77
C PRO A 243 12.20 1.23 12.18
N LYS A 244 12.74 2.10 13.03
CA LYS A 244 13.80 3.07 12.71
C LYS A 244 15.19 2.44 12.84
N PHE A 245 15.59 1.63 11.85
CA PHE A 245 16.88 0.92 11.90
C PHE A 245 18.02 1.63 11.15
N LEU A 246 17.72 2.57 10.25
CA LEU A 246 18.74 3.41 9.60
C LEU A 246 18.84 4.77 10.30
N LYS A 247 19.95 5.01 10.99
CA LYS A 247 20.27 6.31 11.58
C LYS A 247 20.83 7.27 10.52
N ARG A 248 20.77 8.58 10.78
CA ARG A 248 21.42 9.61 9.94
C ARG A 248 22.88 9.31 9.61
N SER A 249 23.64 8.77 10.57
CA SER A 249 25.05 8.39 10.38
C SER A 249 25.24 7.25 9.36
N HIS A 250 24.29 6.31 9.27
CA HIS A 250 24.36 5.22 8.29
C HIS A 250 24.27 5.77 6.85
N LEU A 251 23.53 6.85 6.64
CA LEU A 251 23.35 7.47 5.32
C LEU A 251 24.65 8.11 4.80
N GLU A 252 25.63 8.38 5.67
CA GLU A 252 26.94 8.92 5.30
C GLU A 252 27.82 7.92 4.56
N PHE A 253 27.46 6.63 4.60
CA PHE A 253 28.15 5.60 3.85
C PHE A 253 27.65 5.49 2.40
N LEU A 254 26.51 6.08 2.07
CA LEU A 254 25.93 5.95 0.73
C LEU A 254 26.80 6.60 -0.35
N PRO A 255 26.97 5.95 -1.51
CA PRO A 255 27.63 6.55 -2.65
C PRO A 255 26.86 7.77 -3.18
N ASN A 256 27.54 8.58 -3.99
CA ASN A 256 26.86 9.66 -4.71
C ASN A 256 25.79 9.09 -5.65
N ASP A 257 24.70 9.84 -5.80
CA ASP A 257 23.53 9.50 -6.62
C ASP A 257 22.79 8.23 -6.17
N ALA A 258 22.96 7.82 -4.91
CA ALA A 258 22.18 6.73 -4.32
C ALA A 258 20.67 7.05 -4.37
N PHE A 259 19.87 6.03 -4.64
CA PHE A 259 18.43 6.10 -4.70
C PHE A 259 17.81 5.35 -3.51
N ILE A 260 17.00 6.03 -2.71
CA ILE A 260 16.28 5.45 -1.58
C ILE A 260 14.80 5.37 -1.94
N LEU A 261 14.22 4.19 -1.81
CA LEU A 261 12.80 3.92 -1.95
C LEU A 261 12.24 3.46 -0.60
N GLN A 262 11.46 4.32 0.05
CA GLN A 262 10.75 3.96 1.29
C GLN A 262 9.33 3.51 0.98
N VAL A 263 9.13 2.19 0.97
CA VAL A 263 7.80 1.57 0.81
C VAL A 263 7.00 1.67 2.11
N SER A 264 7.68 1.62 3.26
CA SER A 264 7.08 1.69 4.60
C SER A 264 6.74 3.11 5.05
N ILE A 265 6.73 4.11 4.15
CA ILE A 265 6.53 5.52 4.52
C ILE A 265 5.15 5.78 5.12
N ASP A 266 4.12 5.05 4.67
CA ASP A 266 2.76 5.08 5.24
C ASP A 266 2.72 4.65 6.72
N GLU A 267 3.74 3.92 7.17
CA GLU A 267 3.93 3.44 8.54
C GLU A 267 5.05 4.19 9.27
N GLY A 268 5.47 5.34 8.74
CA GLY A 268 6.49 6.23 9.31
C GLY A 268 7.89 6.12 8.69
N GLY A 269 8.16 5.10 7.85
CA GLY A 269 9.46 4.89 7.19
C GLY A 269 10.55 4.33 8.10
N ASN A 270 11.63 3.78 7.53
CA ASN A 270 12.67 3.05 8.26
C ASN A 270 13.91 3.87 8.64
N ILE A 271 13.93 5.16 8.28
CA ILE A 271 15.04 6.07 8.55
C ILE A 271 14.68 6.95 9.76
N ASP A 272 15.60 7.02 10.72
CA ASP A 272 15.56 7.91 11.89
C ASP A 272 16.06 9.31 11.52
N ASP A 273 15.38 9.93 10.54
CA ASP A 273 15.69 11.26 10.05
C ASP A 273 14.49 11.83 9.29
N GLU A 274 13.93 12.95 9.78
CA GLU A 274 12.76 13.57 9.18
C GLU A 274 13.02 14.09 7.76
N GLU A 275 14.25 14.50 7.44
CA GLU A 275 14.63 14.95 6.09
C GLU A 275 14.42 13.82 5.07
N PHE A 276 14.58 12.57 5.48
CA PHE A 276 14.42 11.39 4.63
C PHE A 276 13.01 10.78 4.69
N CYS A 277 12.19 11.19 5.66
CA CYS A 277 10.84 10.66 5.89
C CYS A 277 9.72 11.68 5.57
N GLN A 278 9.99 12.68 4.74
CA GLN A 278 8.95 13.63 4.31
C GLN A 278 7.92 12.91 3.43
N LEU A 279 6.65 12.95 3.83
CA LEU A 279 5.55 12.44 3.00
C LEU A 279 5.44 13.31 1.75
N THR A 280 5.78 12.73 0.61
CA THR A 280 5.57 13.37 -0.68
C THR A 280 4.25 12.92 -1.27
N PHE A 281 3.31 13.85 -1.40
CA PHE A 281 2.03 13.61 -2.07
C PHE A 281 2.05 14.13 -3.50
N GLY A 282 1.34 13.45 -4.40
CA GLY A 282 1.13 13.91 -5.77
C GLY A 282 2.31 13.62 -6.71
N HIS A 283 2.56 14.55 -7.63
CA HIS A 283 3.42 14.40 -8.81
C HIS A 283 4.92 14.66 -8.57
N LYS A 284 5.34 14.80 -7.30
CA LYS A 284 6.76 14.87 -6.90
C LYS A 284 7.05 13.91 -5.74
N PRO A 285 6.87 12.59 -5.93
CA PRO A 285 7.20 11.59 -4.91
C PRO A 285 8.71 11.48 -4.65
N ILE A 286 9.50 12.18 -5.47
CA ILE A 286 10.94 12.16 -5.47
C ILE A 286 11.47 13.54 -5.16
N TYR A 287 12.32 13.60 -4.15
CA TYR A 287 13.12 14.77 -3.85
C TYR A 287 14.59 14.39 -3.80
N THR A 288 15.44 15.37 -4.05
CA THR A 288 16.87 15.21 -3.96
C THR A 288 17.37 15.89 -2.70
N VAL A 289 18.02 15.13 -1.83
CA VAL A 289 18.81 15.64 -0.71
C VAL A 289 20.24 15.87 -1.22
N VAL A 290 20.74 17.10 -1.09
CA VAL A 290 22.13 17.46 -1.45
C VAL A 290 22.89 17.77 -0.17
N ARG A 291 23.84 16.91 0.23
CA ARG A 291 24.66 17.13 1.44
C ARG A 291 26.08 17.55 1.08
N GLY A 292 26.52 18.71 1.59
CA GLY A 292 27.94 19.02 1.75
C GLY A 292 28.52 18.25 2.93
N ILE A 293 29.75 17.74 2.82
CA ILE A 293 30.47 17.22 3.98
C ILE A 293 30.93 18.43 4.80
N THR A 294 30.40 18.59 6.01
CA THR A 294 30.95 19.54 6.99
C THR A 294 32.29 19.00 7.48
N GLY A 295 33.40 19.59 7.01
CA GLY A 295 34.75 19.32 7.55
C GLY A 295 35.90 19.31 6.55
N LEU A 296 35.64 19.17 5.24
CA LEU A 296 36.68 19.25 4.20
C LEU A 296 36.27 20.28 3.14
N LEU A 297 37.07 21.35 2.98
CA LEU A 297 36.86 22.42 2.00
C LEU A 297 36.75 21.96 0.53
N TRP A 298 36.99 20.67 0.23
CA TRP A 298 37.10 20.12 -1.12
C TRP A 298 36.18 18.92 -1.41
N SER A 299 35.29 18.55 -0.49
CA SER A 299 34.35 17.45 -0.71
C SER A 299 33.19 17.90 -1.61
N LYS A 300 33.04 17.30 -2.81
CA LYS A 300 31.82 17.51 -3.62
C LYS A 300 30.59 17.08 -2.80
N PRO A 301 29.51 17.87 -2.82
CA PRO A 301 28.30 17.49 -2.12
C PRO A 301 27.74 16.19 -2.70
N ARG A 302 27.30 15.27 -1.83
CA ARG A 302 26.65 14.03 -2.24
C ARG A 302 25.18 14.30 -2.51
N ARG A 303 24.72 13.82 -3.66
CA ARG A 303 23.32 13.84 -4.07
C ARG A 303 22.70 12.50 -3.72
N ILE A 304 21.63 12.51 -2.93
CA ILE A 304 20.83 11.31 -2.64
C ILE A 304 19.42 11.60 -3.14
N THR A 305 18.88 10.69 -3.94
CA THR A 305 17.50 10.79 -4.42
C THR A 305 16.63 9.94 -3.51
N VAL A 306 15.60 10.55 -2.91
CA VAL A 306 14.67 9.88 -2.01
C VAL A 306 13.32 9.81 -2.68
N CYS A 307 12.75 8.63 -2.72
CA CYS A 307 11.42 8.31 -3.23
C CYS A 307 10.58 7.80 -2.06
N ASN A 308 9.75 8.67 -1.51
CA ASN A 308 8.81 8.36 -0.45
C ASN A 308 7.44 8.14 -1.10
N LEU A 309 7.30 7.01 -1.78
CA LEU A 309 6.10 6.70 -2.53
C LEU A 309 5.15 5.87 -1.66
N PRO A 310 4.15 6.50 -1.01
CA PRO A 310 3.08 5.73 -0.40
C PRO A 310 2.32 4.98 -1.51
N ASP A 311 1.73 3.85 -1.16
CA ASP A 311 0.77 3.18 -2.04
C ASP A 311 1.24 2.84 -3.47
N ILE A 312 2.44 2.27 -3.59
CA ILE A 312 3.06 1.86 -4.86
C ILE A 312 2.07 1.17 -5.85
N PRO A 313 1.22 0.20 -5.43
CA PRO A 313 0.29 -0.45 -6.36
C PRO A 313 -0.70 0.53 -7.00
N GLY A 314 -1.23 1.48 -6.22
CA GLY A 314 -2.21 2.46 -6.67
C GLY A 314 -1.66 3.51 -7.64
N ILE A 315 -0.35 3.73 -7.62
CA ILE A 315 0.30 4.75 -8.45
C ILE A 315 0.87 4.15 -9.73
N ILE A 316 1.55 3.00 -9.65
CA ILE A 316 2.32 2.46 -10.79
C ILE A 316 1.43 1.68 -11.77
N ARG A 317 0.50 0.87 -11.26
CA ARG A 317 -0.42 0.04 -12.05
C ARG A 317 -1.79 -0.04 -11.39
N PRO A 318 -2.57 1.06 -11.39
CA PRO A 318 -3.84 1.10 -10.68
C PRO A 318 -4.89 0.12 -11.21
N GLU A 319 -4.94 -0.13 -12.52
CA GLU A 319 -5.91 -1.10 -13.07
C GLU A 319 -5.63 -2.52 -12.58
N GLU A 320 -4.40 -3.00 -12.79
CA GLU A 320 -3.97 -4.34 -12.34
C GLU A 320 -4.11 -4.49 -10.82
N SER A 321 -3.69 -3.48 -10.06
CA SER A 321 -3.80 -3.49 -8.60
C SER A 321 -5.26 -3.49 -8.11
N SER A 322 -6.16 -2.78 -8.81
CA SER A 322 -7.60 -2.84 -8.52
C SER A 322 -8.15 -4.24 -8.77
N ARG A 323 -7.75 -4.89 -9.88
CA ARG A 323 -8.16 -6.26 -10.19
C ARG A 323 -7.65 -7.24 -9.14
N SER A 324 -6.39 -7.14 -8.73
CA SER A 324 -5.83 -7.97 -7.66
C SER A 324 -6.56 -7.76 -6.33
N LEU A 325 -6.86 -6.50 -5.96
CA LEU A 325 -7.64 -6.18 -4.75
C LEU A 325 -9.04 -6.80 -4.81
N ILE A 326 -9.74 -6.63 -5.93
CA ILE A 326 -11.09 -7.14 -6.12
C ILE A 326 -11.11 -8.66 -6.06
N ASN A 327 -10.18 -9.33 -6.72
CA ASN A 327 -10.09 -10.79 -6.69
C ASN A 327 -9.83 -11.32 -5.28
N ALA A 328 -8.89 -10.70 -4.56
CA ALA A 328 -8.58 -11.09 -3.18
C ALA A 328 -9.72 -10.78 -2.19
N SER A 329 -10.42 -9.66 -2.38
CA SER A 329 -11.51 -9.23 -1.51
C SER A 329 -12.88 -9.79 -1.90
N PHE A 330 -13.04 -10.42 -3.07
CA PHE A 330 -14.34 -10.90 -3.54
C PHE A 330 -15.06 -11.81 -2.53
N PRO A 331 -14.41 -12.85 -1.94
CA PRO A 331 -15.08 -13.70 -0.95
C PRO A 331 -15.46 -12.93 0.33
N TYR A 332 -14.62 -11.97 0.73
CA TYR A 332 -14.88 -11.10 1.87
C TYR A 332 -16.10 -10.20 1.63
N LEU A 333 -16.18 -9.57 0.46
CA LEU A 333 -17.32 -8.74 0.08
C LEU A 333 -18.61 -9.58 0.06
N VAL A 334 -18.58 -10.80 -0.48
CA VAL A 334 -19.75 -11.69 -0.47
C VAL A 334 -20.23 -11.97 0.96
N GLU A 335 -19.33 -12.36 1.86
CA GLU A 335 -19.67 -12.67 3.27
C GLU A 335 -20.24 -11.46 4.00
N ILE A 336 -19.60 -10.29 3.89
CA ILE A 336 -20.06 -9.06 4.53
C ILE A 336 -21.43 -8.62 3.99
N LEU A 337 -21.61 -8.65 2.66
CA LEU A 337 -22.85 -8.20 2.05
C LEU A 337 -24.03 -9.12 2.41
N GLN A 338 -23.80 -10.43 2.55
CA GLN A 338 -24.81 -11.39 3.01
C GLN A 338 -25.20 -11.18 4.48
N THR A 339 -24.23 -10.89 5.34
CA THR A 339 -24.42 -10.87 6.81
C THR A 339 -24.78 -9.50 7.38
N TRP A 340 -24.66 -8.41 6.61
CA TRP A 340 -24.92 -7.06 7.08
C TRP A 340 -26.37 -6.85 7.61
N PRO A 341 -26.60 -6.12 8.72
CA PRO A 341 -25.64 -5.40 9.55
C PRO A 341 -24.97 -6.26 10.64
N ASP A 342 -25.32 -7.55 10.73
CA ASP A 342 -24.93 -8.49 11.80
C ASP A 342 -23.55 -9.14 11.53
N VAL A 343 -22.59 -8.33 11.12
CA VAL A 343 -21.21 -8.77 10.86
C VAL A 343 -20.53 -9.18 12.17
N PRO A 344 -19.82 -10.32 12.22
CA PRO A 344 -19.08 -10.74 13.41
C PRO A 344 -18.07 -9.70 13.90
N ASP A 345 -18.01 -9.50 15.22
CA ASP A 345 -17.10 -8.57 15.90
C ASP A 345 -15.62 -8.72 15.52
N LYS A 346 -15.19 -9.93 15.16
CA LYS A 346 -13.83 -10.23 14.71
C LYS A 346 -13.42 -9.53 13.41
N TYR A 347 -14.39 -9.02 12.65
CA TYR A 347 -14.16 -8.25 11.41
C TYR A 347 -14.20 -6.74 11.63
N LEU A 348 -14.51 -6.27 12.82
CA LEU A 348 -14.64 -4.85 13.11
C LEU A 348 -13.33 -4.28 13.66
N VAL A 349 -12.97 -3.09 13.21
CA VAL A 349 -11.91 -2.30 13.87
C VAL A 349 -12.38 -1.93 15.27
N LYS A 350 -11.51 -2.18 16.26
CA LYS A 350 -11.65 -1.70 17.63
C LYS A 350 -10.42 -0.85 17.96
N ILE A 351 -10.62 0.37 18.47
CA ILE A 351 -9.52 1.17 19.02
C ILE A 351 -9.39 0.76 20.48
N PHE A 352 -8.19 0.31 20.86
CA PHE A 352 -7.81 0.00 22.23
C PHE A 352 -7.11 1.19 22.87
#